data_AF-A0A523I040-F1
#
_entry.id   AF-A0A523I040-F1
#
_cell.length_a   1.000
_cell.length_b   1.000
_cell.length_c   1.000
_cell.angle_alpha   90.00
_cell.angle_beta   90.00
_cell.angle_gamma   90.00
#
_symmetry.space_group_name_H-M   'P 1'
#
loop_
_entity.id
_entity.type
_entity.pdbx_description
1 polymer ?
#
loop_
_entity_poly.entity_id
_entity_poly.type
_entity_poly.pdbx_seq_one_letter_code
_entity_poly.pdbx_strand_id
1 'polypeptide(L)'
;MLQILCMVDSEDYWYLNSVIERSKSVIFYGYTFEVEGGTEGTGSSVIRLIVIELVDAKMAVGLITPSDLKLDKELKLRFTSNDSPTKDIVVECKLSDEVKKASYMGDDLEKIEYIGYTLEKFYDSKNAKFYLHDLRPPAETEGQEEQP
;
A
#
# COMPACT_ATOMS: atom_id res chain seq x y z
N MET A 1 -4.39 -14.76 8.99
CA MET A 1 -3.54 -13.55 9.04
C MET A 1 -2.74 -13.45 7.74
N LEU A 2 -3.01 -12.42 6.93
CA LEU A 2 -2.30 -12.18 5.67
C LEU A 2 -0.88 -11.64 5.94
N GLN A 3 0.11 -12.07 5.15
CA GLN A 3 1.48 -11.55 5.22
C GLN A 3 1.87 -10.91 3.89
N ILE A 4 2.45 -9.71 3.94
CA ILE A 4 2.80 -8.92 2.76
C ILE A 4 4.25 -8.44 2.90
N LEU A 5 5.04 -8.63 1.85
CA LEU A 5 6.39 -8.09 1.74
C LEU A 5 6.34 -6.69 1.09
N CYS A 6 6.87 -5.69 1.79
CA CYS A 6 6.97 -4.31 1.36
C CYS A 6 8.43 -3.98 1.09
N MET A 7 8.75 -3.66 -0.16
CA MET A 7 10.07 -3.14 -0.53
C MET A 7 10.10 -1.64 -0.26
N VAL A 8 11.06 -1.18 0.52
CA VAL A 8 11.24 0.24 0.84
C VAL A 8 12.68 0.67 0.58
N ASP A 9 12.90 1.97 0.55
CA ASP A 9 14.25 2.51 0.38
C ASP A 9 15.12 2.17 1.60
N SER A 10 16.43 2.04 1.39
CA SER A 10 17.35 1.60 2.44
C SER A 10 17.37 2.55 3.64
N GLU A 11 17.27 3.87 3.42
CA GLU A 11 17.22 4.87 4.48
C GLU A 11 16.00 4.67 5.39
N ASP A 12 14.82 4.53 4.77
CA ASP A 12 13.55 4.30 5.48
C ASP A 12 13.53 2.94 6.18
N TYR A 13 14.08 1.90 5.56
CA TYR A 13 14.27 0.59 6.19
C TYR A 13 15.11 0.69 7.48
N TRP A 14 16.28 1.33 7.41
CA TRP A 14 17.16 1.46 8.57
C TRP A 14 16.56 2.36 9.64
N TYR A 15 15.82 3.40 9.24
CA TYR A 15 15.08 4.23 10.17
C TYR A 15 14.02 3.43 10.93
N LEU A 16 13.18 2.65 10.22
CA LEU A 16 12.18 1.77 10.82
C LEU A 16 12.83 0.74 11.77
N ASN A 17 13.95 0.11 11.37
CA ASN A 17 14.67 -0.83 12.24
C ASN A 17 15.08 -0.14 13.55
N SER A 18 15.63 1.08 13.44
CA SER A 18 16.07 1.84 14.61
C SER A 18 14.91 2.24 15.54
N VAL A 19 13.71 2.49 14.99
CA VAL A 19 12.51 2.77 15.79
C VAL A 19 12.15 1.54 16.61
N ILE A 20 12.05 0.37 15.98
CA ILE A 20 11.69 -0.88 16.65
C ILE A 20 12.69 -1.28 17.73
N GLU A 21 13.99 -1.11 17.48
CA GLU A 21 15.03 -1.38 18.47
C GLU A 21 14.90 -0.48 19.71
N ARG A 22 14.43 0.76 19.55
CA ARG A 22 14.24 1.70 20.66
C ARG A 22 12.95 1.47 21.44
N SER A 23 11.82 1.27 20.76
CA SER A 23 10.48 1.27 21.37
C SER A 23 9.83 -0.10 21.51
N LYS A 24 10.43 -1.17 20.96
CA LYS A 24 9.90 -2.54 20.86
C LYS A 24 8.61 -2.71 20.05
N SER A 25 7.89 -1.64 19.75
CA SER A 25 6.70 -1.61 18.88
C SER A 25 6.63 -0.31 18.10
N VAL A 26 6.01 -0.36 16.92
CA VAL A 26 5.73 0.81 16.09
C VAL A 26 4.28 1.22 16.28
N ILE A 27 4.02 2.49 16.55
CA ILE A 27 2.65 3.02 16.53
C ILE A 27 2.17 3.08 15.09
N PHE A 28 1.04 2.44 14.83
CA PHE A 28 0.45 2.41 13.49
C PHE A 28 -1.05 2.73 13.49
N TYR A 29 -1.55 3.16 12.34
CA TYR A 29 -2.97 3.27 12.04
C TYR A 29 -3.30 2.60 10.71
N GLY A 30 -4.32 1.73 10.70
CA GLY A 30 -4.72 0.99 9.51
C GLY A 30 -6.16 1.25 9.10
N TYR A 31 -6.40 1.55 7.83
CA TYR A 31 -7.75 1.80 7.29
C TYR A 31 -7.87 1.38 5.82
N THR A 32 -9.09 1.34 5.30
CA THR A 32 -9.36 1.10 3.89
C THR A 32 -9.60 2.43 3.16
N PHE A 33 -9.03 2.58 1.97
CA PHE A 33 -9.26 3.70 1.07
C PHE A 33 -9.82 3.19 -0.25
N GLU A 34 -10.97 3.72 -0.67
CA GLU A 34 -11.64 3.33 -1.91
C GLU A 34 -11.65 4.49 -2.90
N VAL A 35 -11.30 4.22 -4.15
CA VAL A 35 -11.49 5.17 -5.26
C VAL A 35 -12.54 4.60 -6.20
N GLU A 36 -13.67 5.30 -6.26
CA GLU A 36 -14.82 4.93 -7.08
C GLU A 36 -14.81 5.72 -8.39
N GLY A 37 -15.19 5.06 -9.50
CA GLY A 37 -15.58 5.78 -10.71
C GLY A 37 -16.78 6.66 -10.45
N GLY A 38 -16.83 7.85 -11.05
CA GLY A 38 -18.00 8.70 -10.93
C GLY A 38 -19.18 8.23 -11.81
N THR A 39 -20.30 8.94 -11.71
CA THR A 39 -21.61 8.50 -12.19
C THR A 39 -21.82 8.51 -13.72
N GLU A 40 -20.90 9.08 -14.51
CA GLU A 40 -21.11 9.35 -15.95
C GLU A 40 -19.94 8.93 -16.88
N GLY A 41 -19.17 7.89 -16.53
CA GLY A 41 -18.01 7.47 -17.33
C GLY A 41 -17.84 5.95 -17.50
N THR A 42 -16.98 5.57 -18.45
CA THR A 42 -16.37 4.24 -18.51
C THR A 42 -15.57 3.99 -17.23
N GLY A 43 -15.86 2.88 -16.54
CA GLY A 43 -15.12 2.46 -15.34
C GLY A 43 -15.90 2.63 -14.02
N SER A 44 -16.97 1.86 -13.83
CA SER A 44 -17.69 1.72 -12.54
C SER A 44 -16.91 0.90 -11.49
N SER A 45 -15.66 0.53 -11.80
CA SER A 45 -14.79 -0.23 -10.92
C SER A 45 -14.36 0.58 -9.72
N VAL A 46 -14.18 -0.11 -8.59
CA VAL A 46 -13.68 0.45 -7.34
C VAL A 46 -12.28 -0.10 -7.09
N ILE A 47 -11.29 0.79 -7.01
CA ILE A 47 -9.95 0.43 -6.57
C ILE A 47 -9.92 0.49 -5.05
N ARG A 48 -9.61 -0.63 -4.41
CA ARG A 48 -9.48 -0.74 -2.96
C ARG A 48 -8.02 -0.79 -2.55
N LEU A 49 -7.66 0.09 -1.63
CA LEU A 49 -6.35 0.21 -1.04
C LEU A 49 -6.46 -0.02 0.48
N ILE A 50 -5.59 -0.86 1.04
CA ILE A 50 -5.33 -0.85 2.48
C ILE A 50 -4.21 0.16 2.73
N VAL A 51 -4.41 1.08 3.66
CA VAL A 51 -3.39 2.04 4.08
C VAL A 51 -2.97 1.74 5.50
N ILE A 52 -1.67 1.56 5.70
CA ILE A 52 -1.04 1.45 7.02
C ILE A 52 -0.08 2.62 7.20
N GLU A 53 -0.38 3.49 8.15
CA GLU A 53 0.48 4.58 8.57
C GLU A 53 1.34 4.11 9.74
N LEU A 54 2.66 4.13 9.61
CA LEU A 54 3.64 3.89 10.66
C LEU A 54 4.11 5.24 11.21
N VAL A 55 3.40 5.74 12.21
CA VAL A 55 3.50 7.12 12.70
C VAL A 55 4.92 7.45 13.17
N ASP A 56 5.52 6.56 13.96
CA ASP A 56 6.86 6.76 14.51
C ASP A 56 7.96 6.69 13.46
N ALA A 57 7.70 5.96 12.37
CA ALA A 57 8.63 5.77 11.27
C ALA A 57 8.44 6.85 10.18
N LYS A 58 7.49 7.78 10.33
CA LYS A 58 7.13 8.77 9.31
C LYS A 58 6.96 8.13 7.93
N MET A 59 6.27 7.00 7.90
CA MET A 59 6.11 6.20 6.70
C MET A 59 4.68 5.70 6.60
N ALA A 60 4.14 5.62 5.39
CA ALA A 60 2.86 5.00 5.11
C ALA A 60 2.98 4.03 3.93
N VAL A 61 2.22 2.94 3.98
CA VAL A 61 2.17 1.94 2.92
C VAL A 61 0.74 1.81 2.44
N GLY A 62 0.54 2.01 1.14
CA GLY A 62 -0.67 1.67 0.42
C GLY A 62 -0.53 0.30 -0.26
N LEU A 63 -1.50 -0.57 -0.06
CA LEU A 63 -1.57 -1.90 -0.65
C LEU A 63 -2.82 -2.01 -1.51
N ILE A 64 -2.67 -2.02 -2.83
CA ILE A 64 -3.82 -2.21 -3.73
C ILE A 64 -4.19 -3.67 -3.67
N THR A 65 -5.44 -3.94 -3.32
CA THR A 65 -5.92 -5.30 -3.07
C THR A 65 -6.77 -5.81 -4.24
N PRO A 66 -6.72 -7.12 -4.54
CA PRO A 66 -7.74 -7.78 -5.35
C PRO A 66 -9.14 -7.53 -4.78
N SER A 67 -10.14 -7.41 -5.66
CA SER A 67 -11.53 -7.11 -5.27
C SER A 67 -12.18 -8.21 -4.44
N ASP A 68 -11.67 -9.44 -4.54
CA ASP A 68 -12.13 -10.64 -3.84
C ASP A 68 -11.31 -10.97 -2.56
N LEU A 69 -10.31 -10.14 -2.23
CA LEU A 69 -9.47 -10.36 -1.05
C LEU A 69 -10.32 -10.28 0.23
N LYS A 70 -10.47 -11.41 0.93
CA LYS A 70 -11.05 -11.47 2.27
C LYS A 70 -9.96 -11.23 3.31
N LEU A 71 -9.91 -10.03 3.86
CA LEU A 71 -9.02 -9.73 4.96
C LEU A 71 -9.70 -9.97 6.31
N ASP A 72 -9.13 -10.87 7.11
CA ASP A 72 -9.33 -10.82 8.55
C ASP A 72 -8.52 -9.61 9.06
N LYS A 73 -9.09 -8.75 9.91
CA LYS A 73 -8.58 -7.39 10.21
C LYS A 73 -7.12 -7.33 10.70
N GLU A 74 -6.46 -8.47 10.90
CA GLU A 74 -5.06 -8.59 11.25
C GLU A 74 -4.20 -8.93 10.03
N LEU A 75 -3.14 -8.14 9.84
CA LEU A 75 -2.16 -8.33 8.78
C LEU A 75 -0.73 -8.21 9.33
N LYS A 76 0.22 -8.85 8.67
CA LYS A 76 1.64 -8.74 9.00
C LYS A 76 2.39 -8.16 7.80
N LEU A 77 3.02 -7.00 8.01
CA LEU A 77 3.90 -6.38 7.03
C LEU A 77 5.34 -6.82 7.31
N ARG A 78 6.04 -7.24 6.27
CA ARG A 78 7.48 -7.52 6.28
C ARG A 78 8.15 -6.46 5.44
N PHE A 79 9.07 -5.70 6.01
CA PHE A 79 9.82 -4.67 5.30
C PHE A 79 11.21 -5.18 4.96
N THR A 80 11.65 -4.90 3.74
CA THR A 80 12.97 -5.25 3.22
C THR A 80 13.47 -4.14 2.30
N SER A 81 14.75 -4.15 1.96
CA SER A 81 15.38 -3.16 1.07
C SER A 81 16.40 -3.82 0.14
N ASN A 82 16.84 -3.12 -0.90
CA ASN A 82 17.82 -3.66 -1.85
C ASN A 82 19.26 -3.65 -1.33
N ASP A 83 19.57 -2.83 -0.32
CA ASP A 83 20.95 -2.66 0.17
C ASP A 83 21.22 -3.49 1.43
N SER A 84 21.47 -4.77 1.21
CA SER A 84 21.96 -5.72 2.23
C SER A 84 21.11 -5.79 3.52
N PRO A 85 19.78 -5.99 3.45
CA PRO A 85 18.97 -6.19 4.64
C PRO A 85 19.47 -7.44 5.39
N THR A 86 19.73 -7.30 6.69
CA THR A 86 20.22 -8.42 7.51
C THR A 86 19.11 -9.43 7.88
N LYS A 87 17.85 -8.99 7.82
CA LYS A 87 16.61 -9.75 8.03
C LYS A 87 15.43 -8.89 7.62
N ASP A 88 14.24 -9.46 7.46
CA ASP A 88 13.06 -8.62 7.30
C ASP A 88 12.62 -8.02 8.64
N ILE A 89 12.19 -6.77 8.61
CA ILE A 89 11.52 -6.12 9.74
C ILE A 89 10.06 -6.50 9.72
N VAL A 90 9.54 -6.98 10.83
CA VAL A 90 8.15 -7.46 10.92
C VAL A 90 7.32 -6.50 11.76
N VAL A 91 6.20 -6.03 11.20
CA VAL A 91 5.21 -5.22 11.90
C VAL A 91 3.85 -5.92 11.81
N GLU A 92 3.27 -6.22 12.97
CA GLU A 92 1.92 -6.78 13.06
C GLU A 92 0.90 -5.64 13.20
N CYS A 93 0.01 -5.53 12.21
CA CYS A 93 -0.95 -4.43 12.10
C CYS A 93 -2.38 -4.95 12.21
N LYS A 94 -3.27 -4.03 12.61
CA LYS A 94 -4.73 -4.23 12.62
C LYS A 94 -5.42 -3.13 11.85
N LEU A 95 -6.40 -3.50 11.04
CA LEU A 95 -7.28 -2.56 10.36
C LEU A 95 -8.41 -2.13 11.28
N SER A 96 -8.68 -0.83 11.26
CA SER A 96 -9.92 -0.26 11.77
C SER A 96 -11.09 -0.59 10.84
N ASP A 97 -12.30 -0.26 11.29
CA ASP A 97 -13.50 -0.25 10.46
C ASP A 97 -13.63 1.02 9.60
N GLU A 98 -12.63 1.92 9.63
CA GLU A 98 -12.68 3.14 8.85
C GLU A 98 -12.49 2.86 7.35
N VAL A 99 -13.40 3.43 6.56
CA VAL A 99 -13.32 3.45 5.10
C VAL A 99 -13.34 4.90 4.62
N LYS A 100 -12.23 5.34 4.02
CA LYS A 100 -12.12 6.64 3.35
C LYS A 100 -12.43 6.46 1.87
N LYS A 101 -13.11 7.44 1.27
CA LYS A 101 -13.55 7.37 -0.13
C LYS A 101 -13.12 8.60 -0.92
N ALA A 102 -12.75 8.38 -2.17
CA ALA A 102 -12.55 9.41 -3.17
C ALA A 102 -13.21 9.00 -4.49
N SER A 103 -13.45 9.97 -5.37
CA SER A 103 -13.98 9.71 -6.70
C SER A 103 -13.03 10.23 -7.75
N TYR A 104 -12.74 9.39 -8.73
CA TYR A 104 -11.91 9.74 -9.89
C TYR A 104 -12.48 9.09 -11.15
N MET A 105 -12.77 9.91 -12.15
CA MET A 105 -13.25 9.48 -13.45
C MET A 105 -12.05 9.01 -14.29
N GLY A 106 -11.82 7.71 -14.29
CA GLY A 106 -10.77 7.08 -15.09
C GLY A 106 -10.89 5.56 -15.05
N ASP A 107 -10.13 4.89 -15.90
CA ASP A 107 -9.98 3.44 -15.83
C ASP A 107 -9.19 3.01 -14.58
N ASP A 108 -8.97 1.70 -14.41
CA ASP A 108 -8.28 1.16 -13.24
C ASP A 108 -6.84 1.65 -13.11
N LEU A 109 -6.14 1.82 -14.23
CA LEU A 109 -4.75 2.28 -14.24
C LEU A 109 -4.68 3.76 -13.88
N GLU A 110 -5.52 4.58 -14.51
CA GLU A 110 -5.60 6.02 -14.23
C GLU A 110 -5.99 6.28 -12.76
N LYS A 111 -6.89 5.47 -12.19
CA LYS A 111 -7.24 5.54 -10.75
C LYS A 111 -6.03 5.23 -9.87
N ILE A 112 -5.19 4.26 -10.25
CA ILE A 112 -4.00 3.89 -9.47
C ILE A 112 -2.94 4.97 -9.52
N GLU A 113 -2.72 5.57 -10.69
CA GLU A 113 -1.83 6.72 -10.84
C GLU A 113 -2.34 7.90 -9.98
N TYR A 114 -3.65 8.17 -10.01
CA TYR A 114 -4.28 9.17 -9.17
C TYR A 114 -4.07 8.89 -7.67
N ILE A 115 -4.25 7.65 -7.22
CA ILE A 115 -4.01 7.22 -5.84
C ILE A 115 -2.55 7.49 -5.45
N GLY A 116 -1.61 6.99 -6.25
CA GLY A 116 -0.18 7.13 -6.00
C GLY A 116 0.22 8.58 -5.84
N TYR A 117 -0.11 9.42 -6.83
CA TYR A 117 0.18 10.85 -6.81
C TYR A 117 -0.47 11.59 -5.63
N THR A 118 -1.75 11.32 -5.36
CA THR A 118 -2.50 12.03 -4.31
C THR A 118 -2.00 11.68 -2.92
N LEU A 119 -1.77 10.39 -2.64
CA LEU A 119 -1.28 9.96 -1.34
C LEU A 119 0.19 10.32 -1.14
N GLU A 120 1.03 10.23 -2.17
CA GLU A 120 2.41 10.70 -2.10
C GLU A 120 2.48 12.18 -1.72
N LYS A 121 1.71 13.05 -2.40
CA LYS A 121 1.63 14.48 -2.05
C LYS A 121 1.08 14.73 -0.65
N PHE A 122 0.08 13.96 -0.23
CA PHE A 122 -0.49 14.09 1.10
C PHE A 122 0.55 13.77 2.18
N TYR A 123 1.25 12.64 2.09
CA TYR A 123 2.23 12.24 3.09
C TYR A 123 3.51 13.09 3.03
N ASP A 124 3.95 13.52 1.85
CA ASP A 124 5.06 14.46 1.71
C ASP A 124 4.77 15.78 2.45
N SER A 125 3.54 16.30 2.35
CA SER A 125 3.12 17.50 3.12
C SER A 125 3.14 17.29 4.64
N LYS A 126 3.18 16.04 5.10
CA LYS A 126 3.29 15.64 6.51
C LYS A 126 4.71 15.22 6.90
N ASN A 127 5.69 15.41 6.01
CA ASN A 127 7.07 14.94 6.19
C ASN A 127 7.11 13.43 6.45
N ALA A 128 6.34 12.67 5.68
CA ALA A 128 6.27 11.22 5.72
C ALA A 128 6.42 10.63 4.31
N LYS A 129 7.10 9.49 4.21
CA LYS A 129 7.27 8.76 2.94
C LYS A 129 6.07 7.87 2.67
N PHE A 130 5.64 7.77 1.41
CA PHE A 130 4.57 6.87 0.98
C PHE A 130 5.09 5.82 0.01
N TYR A 131 4.74 4.56 0.26
CA TYR A 131 5.04 3.42 -0.63
C TYR A 131 3.73 2.81 -1.12
N LEU A 132 3.60 2.62 -2.43
CA LEU A 132 2.46 1.97 -3.04
C LEU A 132 2.87 0.60 -3.58
N HIS A 133 2.19 -0.45 -3.17
CA HIS A 133 2.36 -1.80 -3.70
C HIS A 133 1.06 -2.30 -4.31
N ASP A 134 1.11 -2.75 -5.56
CA ASP A 134 -0.02 -3.41 -6.21
C ASP A 134 0.05 -4.93 -5.96
N LEU A 135 -0.93 -5.46 -5.23
CA LEU A 135 -1.03 -6.89 -4.93
C LEU A 135 -1.99 -7.62 -5.87
N ARG A 136 -2.57 -6.91 -6.83
CA ARG A 136 -3.40 -7.53 -7.86
C ARG A 136 -2.52 -8.41 -8.75
N PRO A 137 -3.06 -9.51 -9.29
CA PRO A 137 -2.34 -10.26 -10.31
C PRO A 137 -1.98 -9.31 -11.46
N PRO A 138 -0.78 -9.44 -12.05
CA PRO A 138 -0.46 -8.71 -13.27
C PRO A 138 -1.55 -9.00 -14.30
N ALA A 139 -1.99 -7.97 -15.02
CA ALA A 139 -2.95 -8.16 -16.10
C ALA A 139 -2.40 -9.23 -17.04
N GLU A 140 -3.18 -10.28 -17.32
CA GLU A 140 -2.79 -11.27 -18.32
C GLU A 140 -2.49 -10.52 -19.62
N THR A 141 -1.23 -10.58 -20.06
CA THR A 141 -0.85 -10.08 -21.37
C THR A 141 -1.48 -11.01 -22.39
N GLU A 142 -2.72 -10.75 -22.80
CA GLU A 142 -3.28 -11.38 -23.99
C GLU A 142 -2.38 -11.00 -25.18
N GLY A 143 -1.62 -11.98 -25.70
CA GLY A 143 -0.89 -11.87 -26.96
C GLY A 143 0.60 -11.53 -26.86
N GLN A 144 1.41 -12.48 -26.35
CA GLN A 144 2.67 -12.78 -27.05
C GLN A 144 2.41 -14.02 -27.89
N GLU A 145 1.97 -13.81 -29.13
CA GLU A 145 2.16 -14.81 -30.18
C GLU A 145 3.68 -15.08 -30.25
N GLU A 146 4.08 -16.27 -29.80
CA GLU A 146 5.31 -16.89 -30.26
C GLU A 146 5.18 -17.01 -31.78
N GLN A 147 5.79 -16.08 -32.52
CA GLN A 147 6.04 -16.28 -33.93
C GLN A 147 7.28 -17.18 -34.09
N PRO A 148 7.25 -18.12 -35.06
CA PRO A 148 8.09 -19.32 -35.11
C PRO A 148 9.58 -19.08 -35.40
#